data_AF-K1YIH9-F1
#
_entry.id   AF-K1YIH9-F1
#
_cell.length_a   1.000
_cell.length_b   1.000
_cell.length_c   1.000
_cell.angle_alpha   90.00
_cell.angle_beta   90.00
_cell.angle_gamma   90.00
#
_symmetry.space_group_name_H-M   'P 1'
#
loop_
_entity.id
_entity.type
_entity.pdbx_description
1 polymer ?
#
loop_
_entity_poly.entity_id
_entity_poly.type
_entity_poly.pdbx_seq_one_letter_code
_entity_poly.pdbx_strand_id
1 'polypeptide(L)'
;MQSLVALAVSETNTGYSQSQIFQRIRLVHSTEVAYTESSDNDAGWSSDLSRLKSKTDGYMDEIHALRDQYGADLVVLITANTYYCGLGYMMSTLSSAFESSAFCVVSRTCATGYYSFAHEMGHNMGSHHDHANADSKGVYPYSFGYQSPAKVWRTIMAYNCAGTSCTRINYWSNPGLPSPGTGELMGVAGTGPTAADNHSSLNGTAFTVANFRQAVVTTTSTSTSTTTTVAPSGSGGGGVDCFIATAAYGSYLDPHVVVLRNFRDRYLQTNKPGQYFVRWYYNNSPPVAELIRENETLRIITRVLLTPVILAIQYSTFFVFFFILFSLILIVLFLRVQRGS
;
A
#
# COMPACT_ATOMS: atom_id res chain seq x y z
N MET A 1 24.27 4.97 2.96
CA MET A 1 23.36 3.82 3.03
C MET A 1 21.96 4.20 3.51
N GLN A 2 21.79 4.91 4.62
CA GLN A 2 20.46 5.30 5.15
C GLN A 2 19.56 6.04 4.14
N SER A 3 20.12 6.95 3.34
CA SER A 3 19.38 7.66 2.28
C SER A 3 18.87 6.74 1.16
N LEU A 4 19.64 5.71 0.79
CA LEU A 4 19.24 4.70 -0.19
C LEU A 4 18.04 3.90 0.34
N VAL A 5 18.10 3.44 1.59
CA VAL A 5 17.00 2.70 2.23
C VAL A 5 15.74 3.58 2.33
N ALA A 6 15.89 4.84 2.75
CA ALA A 6 14.76 5.77 2.82
C ALA A 6 14.13 6.02 1.44
N LEU A 7 14.94 6.16 0.39
CA LEU A 7 14.45 6.32 -0.98
C LEU A 7 13.75 5.04 -1.46
N ALA A 8 14.31 3.85 -1.23
CA ALA A 8 13.69 2.58 -1.62
C ALA A 8 12.32 2.38 -0.95
N VAL A 9 12.19 2.76 0.32
CA VAL A 9 10.92 2.74 1.05
C VAL A 9 9.92 3.74 0.44
N SER A 10 10.39 4.96 0.12
CA SER A 10 9.57 5.99 -0.52
C SER A 10 9.09 5.58 -1.91
N GLU A 11 9.96 5.01 -2.74
CA GLU A 11 9.63 4.54 -4.09
C GLU A 11 8.64 3.38 -4.05
N THR A 12 8.83 2.40 -3.15
CA THR A 12 7.89 1.30 -2.96
C THR A 12 6.49 1.81 -2.58
N ASN A 13 6.42 2.73 -1.60
CA ASN A 13 5.15 3.33 -1.18
C ASN A 13 4.50 4.19 -2.28
N THR A 14 5.32 4.84 -3.11
CA THR A 14 4.86 5.56 -4.30
C THR A 14 4.24 4.58 -5.29
N GLY A 15 4.92 3.46 -5.60
CA GLY A 15 4.41 2.44 -6.50
C GLY A 15 3.11 1.80 -6.01
N TYR A 16 2.99 1.55 -4.70
CA TYR A 16 1.72 1.11 -4.11
C TYR A 16 0.62 2.15 -4.29
N SER A 17 0.88 3.41 -3.94
CA SER A 17 -0.12 4.47 -4.05
C SER A 17 -0.59 4.69 -5.48
N GLN A 18 0.35 4.71 -6.42
CA GLN A 18 0.05 4.91 -7.84
C GLN A 18 -0.72 3.72 -8.42
N SER A 19 -0.49 2.51 -7.93
CA SER A 19 -1.15 1.28 -8.39
C SER A 19 -2.44 0.94 -7.64
N GLN A 20 -2.93 1.86 -6.79
CA GLN A 20 -4.12 1.69 -5.94
C GLN A 20 -4.01 0.57 -4.89
N ILE A 21 -2.80 0.14 -4.56
CA ILE A 21 -2.54 -0.82 -3.47
C ILE A 21 -2.66 -0.08 -2.14
N PHE A 22 -3.39 -0.65 -1.18
CA PHE A 22 -3.68 0.06 0.07
C PHE A 22 -2.54 -0.03 1.10
N GLN A 23 -1.76 -1.11 1.10
CA GLN A 23 -0.69 -1.31 2.08
C GLN A 23 0.46 -0.32 1.89
N ARG A 24 1.17 -0.03 2.98
CA ARG A 24 2.39 0.78 2.96
C ARG A 24 3.45 0.05 3.78
N ILE A 25 4.68 0.13 3.31
CA ILE A 25 5.83 -0.34 4.08
C ILE A 25 6.33 0.79 4.99
N ARG A 26 6.63 0.44 6.23
CA ARG A 26 7.21 1.33 7.23
C ARG A 26 8.58 0.79 7.60
N LEU A 27 9.62 1.61 7.45
CA LEU A 27 10.94 1.26 7.98
C LEU A 27 10.87 1.31 9.50
N VAL A 28 11.09 0.17 10.15
CA VAL A 28 11.09 0.07 11.62
C VAL A 28 12.50 0.12 12.21
N HIS A 29 13.49 -0.35 11.45
CA HIS A 29 14.89 -0.33 11.82
C HIS A 29 15.77 -0.49 10.58
N SER A 30 17.00 0.03 10.64
CA SER A 30 18.05 -0.25 9.67
C SER A 30 19.39 -0.20 10.39
N THR A 31 20.22 -1.21 10.19
CA THR A 31 21.59 -1.26 10.72
C THR A 31 22.52 -1.85 9.68
N GLU A 32 23.79 -1.51 9.79
CA GLU A 32 24.86 -2.28 9.17
C GLU A 32 25.11 -3.54 10.01
N VAL A 33 25.37 -4.66 9.35
CA VAL A 33 25.67 -5.94 9.98
C VAL A 33 27.12 -6.30 9.68
N ALA A 34 27.83 -6.90 10.64
CA ALA A 34 29.21 -7.31 10.49
C ALA A 34 29.29 -8.62 9.67
N TYR A 35 28.94 -8.52 8.40
CA TYR A 35 28.83 -9.64 7.47
C TYR A 35 29.70 -9.42 6.25
N THR A 36 30.45 -10.45 5.85
CA THR A 36 31.17 -10.46 4.57
C THR A 36 30.32 -11.20 3.55
N GLU A 37 29.94 -10.49 2.49
CA GLU A 37 29.16 -11.01 1.36
C GLU A 37 29.84 -12.23 0.73
N SER A 38 29.05 -13.20 0.28
CA SER A 38 29.58 -14.33 -0.47
C SER A 38 30.01 -13.92 -1.89
N SER A 39 30.55 -14.88 -2.65
CA SER A 39 31.02 -14.65 -4.02
C SER A 39 29.96 -14.04 -4.94
N ASP A 40 30.40 -13.22 -5.91
CA ASP A 40 29.59 -12.58 -6.96
C ASP A 40 29.15 -13.60 -8.04
N ASN A 41 28.37 -14.59 -7.61
CA ASN A 41 27.79 -15.65 -8.45
C ASN A 41 26.49 -16.20 -7.83
N ASP A 42 25.79 -17.06 -8.56
CA ASP A 42 24.51 -17.65 -8.16
C ASP A 42 24.55 -18.34 -6.78
N ALA A 43 25.61 -19.13 -6.53
CA ALA A 43 25.79 -19.84 -5.27
C ALA A 43 26.00 -18.87 -4.10
N GLY A 44 26.70 -17.76 -4.31
CA GLY A 44 26.93 -16.75 -3.29
C GLY A 44 25.64 -16.03 -2.89
N TRP A 45 24.81 -15.63 -3.85
CA TRP A 45 23.50 -15.01 -3.56
C TRP A 45 22.56 -15.95 -2.80
N SER A 46 22.51 -17.21 -3.23
CA SER A 46 21.74 -18.25 -2.54
C SER A 46 22.24 -18.47 -1.10
N SER A 47 23.56 -18.44 -0.90
CA SER A 47 24.18 -18.53 0.41
C SER A 47 23.86 -17.33 1.30
N ASP A 48 23.94 -16.10 0.79
CA ASP A 48 23.65 -14.88 1.54
C ASP A 48 22.18 -14.82 1.98
N LEU A 49 21.25 -15.17 1.09
CA LEU A 49 19.82 -15.27 1.42
C LEU A 49 19.55 -16.36 2.47
N SER A 50 20.19 -17.53 2.32
CA SER A 50 20.05 -18.63 3.27
C SER A 50 20.58 -18.24 4.66
N ARG A 51 21.74 -17.57 4.73
CA ARG A 51 22.34 -17.09 5.97
C ARG A 51 21.48 -16.04 6.64
N LEU A 52 20.93 -15.09 5.88
CA LEU A 52 20.01 -14.09 6.40
C LEU A 52 18.76 -14.72 7.04
N LYS A 53 18.24 -15.81 6.46
CA LYS A 53 17.07 -16.53 6.98
C LYS A 53 17.41 -17.43 8.18
N SER A 54 18.58 -18.07 8.18
CA SER A 54 19.01 -18.98 9.24
C SER A 54 19.15 -18.24 10.57
N LYS A 55 18.85 -18.92 11.69
CA LYS A 55 18.88 -18.33 13.04
C LYS A 55 20.13 -18.69 13.84
N THR A 56 20.87 -19.70 13.39
CA THR A 56 21.90 -20.38 14.20
C THR A 56 23.04 -20.93 13.34
N ASP A 57 23.31 -20.33 12.18
CA ASP A 57 24.42 -20.79 11.33
C ASP A 57 25.71 -19.99 11.55
N GLY A 58 25.70 -19.05 12.50
CA GLY A 58 26.83 -18.19 12.83
C GLY A 58 26.95 -16.96 11.94
N TYR A 59 25.99 -16.70 11.04
CA TYR A 59 26.00 -15.54 10.16
C TYR A 59 24.74 -14.70 10.34
N MET A 60 24.92 -13.42 10.72
CA MET A 60 23.80 -12.48 10.89
C MET A 60 22.73 -12.97 11.88
N ASP A 61 23.00 -13.95 12.75
CA ASP A 61 22.01 -14.51 13.69
C ASP A 61 21.36 -13.41 14.56
N GLU A 62 22.09 -12.32 14.83
CA GLU A 62 21.60 -11.14 15.57
C GLU A 62 20.41 -10.43 14.90
N ILE A 63 20.22 -10.57 13.58
CA ILE A 63 19.13 -9.92 12.85
C ILE A 63 17.76 -10.41 13.31
N HIS A 64 17.65 -11.65 13.82
CA HIS A 64 16.37 -12.18 14.30
C HIS A 64 15.95 -11.52 15.60
N ALA A 65 16.89 -11.27 16.50
CA ALA A 65 16.63 -10.51 17.72
C ALA A 65 16.21 -9.08 17.39
N LEU A 66 16.86 -8.43 16.42
CA LEU A 66 16.46 -7.11 15.93
C LEU A 66 15.08 -7.14 15.26
N ARG A 67 14.81 -8.15 14.44
CA ARG A 67 13.51 -8.34 13.77
C ARG A 67 12.37 -8.42 14.79
N ASP A 68 12.58 -9.18 15.88
CA ASP A 68 11.60 -9.30 16.97
C ASP A 68 11.53 -8.01 17.80
N GLN A 69 12.67 -7.39 18.12
CA GLN A 69 12.75 -6.14 18.90
C GLN A 69 11.99 -4.98 18.26
N TYR A 70 12.06 -4.84 16.93
CA TYR A 70 11.42 -3.76 16.20
C TYR A 70 10.10 -4.16 15.52
N GLY A 71 9.68 -5.42 15.67
CA GLY A 71 8.45 -5.94 15.08
C GLY A 71 8.46 -5.86 13.55
N ALA A 72 9.55 -6.30 12.91
CA ALA A 72 9.69 -6.24 11.47
C ALA A 72 9.06 -7.46 10.77
N ASP A 73 8.02 -7.21 9.97
CA ASP A 73 7.34 -8.26 9.20
C ASP A 73 8.22 -8.85 8.10
N LEU A 74 9.02 -8.02 7.43
CA LEU A 74 9.90 -8.38 6.34
C LEU A 74 11.32 -7.89 6.62
N VAL A 75 12.33 -8.63 6.16
CA VAL A 75 13.75 -8.27 6.30
C VAL A 75 14.42 -8.27 4.94
N VAL A 76 15.15 -7.19 4.63
CA VAL A 76 15.88 -7.01 3.38
C VAL A 76 17.35 -6.76 3.68
N LEU A 77 18.24 -7.59 3.13
CA LEU A 77 19.68 -7.33 3.12
C LEU A 77 20.04 -6.51 1.89
N ILE A 78 20.67 -5.35 2.10
CA ILE A 78 21.24 -4.55 1.01
C ILE A 78 22.71 -4.94 0.83
N THR A 79 23.06 -5.46 -0.34
CA THR A 79 24.39 -5.99 -0.66
C THR A 79 25.13 -5.13 -1.69
N ALA A 80 26.46 -5.11 -1.64
CA ALA A 80 27.33 -4.52 -2.65
C ALA A 80 27.53 -5.44 -3.86
N ASN A 81 27.25 -6.74 -3.70
CA ASN A 81 27.22 -7.75 -4.75
C ASN A 81 26.25 -7.34 -5.89
N THR A 82 26.63 -7.61 -7.15
CA THR A 82 25.92 -7.10 -8.34
C THR A 82 25.54 -8.18 -9.36
N TYR A 83 25.85 -9.46 -9.10
CA TYR A 83 25.51 -10.56 -10.00
C TYR A 83 24.00 -10.64 -10.28
N TYR A 84 23.17 -10.42 -9.26
CA TYR A 84 21.73 -10.19 -9.38
C TYR A 84 21.34 -8.79 -8.93
N CYS A 85 20.14 -8.36 -9.32
CA CYS A 85 19.53 -7.18 -8.74
C CYS A 85 18.78 -7.48 -7.42
N GLY A 86 18.37 -8.73 -7.22
CA GLY A 86 17.71 -9.20 -6.02
C GLY A 86 17.46 -10.70 -6.05
N LEU A 87 17.22 -11.27 -4.87
CA LEU A 87 16.80 -12.66 -4.67
C LEU A 87 15.99 -12.74 -3.37
N GLY A 88 14.81 -13.36 -3.43
CA GLY A 88 13.94 -13.49 -2.27
C GLY A 88 13.16 -14.81 -2.25
N TYR A 89 12.74 -15.21 -1.05
CA TYR A 89 11.77 -16.29 -0.93
C TYR A 89 10.38 -15.80 -1.34
N MET A 90 9.60 -16.65 -2.01
CA MET A 90 8.26 -16.31 -2.47
C MET A 90 7.17 -17.05 -1.70
N MET A 91 6.15 -16.32 -1.23
CA MET A 91 4.97 -16.92 -0.60
C MET A 91 3.99 -17.44 -1.65
N SER A 92 4.09 -18.72 -2.05
CA SER A 92 3.17 -19.31 -3.06
C SER A 92 1.82 -19.80 -2.49
N THR A 93 1.66 -19.77 -1.17
CA THR A 93 0.45 -20.16 -0.45
C THR A 93 0.27 -19.18 0.71
N LEU A 94 -0.92 -18.59 0.84
CA LEU A 94 -1.19 -17.61 1.89
C LEU A 94 -1.11 -18.28 3.26
N SER A 95 -0.09 -17.93 4.06
CA SER A 95 0.12 -18.53 5.37
C SER A 95 0.94 -17.62 6.27
N SER A 96 0.53 -17.50 7.54
CA SER A 96 1.33 -16.82 8.57
C SER A 96 2.65 -17.54 8.84
N ALA A 97 2.75 -18.85 8.58
CA ALA A 97 3.99 -19.62 8.73
C ALA A 97 5.11 -19.17 7.77
N PHE A 98 4.76 -18.44 6.70
CA PHE A 98 5.74 -17.87 5.79
C PHE A 98 6.62 -16.81 6.47
N GLU A 99 6.25 -16.29 7.65
CA GLU A 99 7.08 -15.36 8.44
C GLU A 99 8.54 -15.82 8.55
N SER A 100 8.75 -17.13 8.69
CA SER A 100 10.05 -17.78 8.83
C SER A 100 10.93 -17.71 7.56
N SER A 101 10.33 -17.32 6.42
CA SER A 101 10.98 -17.16 5.13
C SER A 101 10.80 -15.76 4.54
N ALA A 102 10.29 -14.78 5.30
CA ALA A 102 10.01 -13.44 4.80
C ALA A 102 11.27 -12.54 4.71
N PHE A 103 12.22 -13.01 3.92
CA PHE A 103 13.56 -12.45 3.73
C PHE A 103 13.88 -12.30 2.24
N CYS A 104 14.64 -11.27 1.91
CA CYS A 104 15.25 -11.09 0.59
C CYS A 104 16.58 -10.34 0.65
N VAL A 105 17.36 -10.45 -0.42
CA VAL A 105 18.63 -9.75 -0.65
C VAL A 105 18.47 -8.87 -1.89
N VAL A 106 18.95 -7.62 -1.84
CA VAL A 106 18.82 -6.65 -2.93
C VAL A 106 20.16 -5.96 -3.16
N SER A 107 20.60 -5.89 -4.42
CA SER A 107 21.81 -5.14 -4.75
C SER A 107 21.58 -3.65 -4.54
N ARG A 108 22.51 -2.98 -3.87
CA ARG A 108 22.46 -1.53 -3.64
C ARG A 108 22.33 -0.70 -4.91
N THR A 109 22.78 -1.23 -6.05
CA THR A 109 22.72 -0.55 -7.36
C THR A 109 21.37 -0.69 -8.06
N CYS A 110 20.55 -1.67 -7.68
CA CYS A 110 19.22 -1.90 -8.23
C CYS A 110 18.07 -1.56 -7.26
N ALA A 111 18.40 -1.30 -5.98
CA ALA A 111 17.40 -1.09 -4.93
C ALA A 111 16.40 0.03 -5.26
N THR A 112 16.90 1.14 -5.80
CA THR A 112 16.13 2.34 -6.17
C THR A 112 16.20 2.63 -7.66
N GLY A 113 15.18 3.27 -8.23
CA GLY A 113 15.08 3.60 -9.66
C GLY A 113 14.86 2.40 -10.59
N TYR A 114 15.44 1.23 -10.26
CA TYR A 114 15.12 -0.07 -10.86
C TYR A 114 14.11 -0.88 -10.03
N TYR A 115 13.77 -0.36 -8.85
CA TYR A 115 12.71 -0.85 -7.95
C TYR A 115 12.87 -2.29 -7.47
N SER A 116 14.10 -2.82 -7.42
CA SER A 116 14.32 -4.20 -6.94
C SER A 116 13.96 -4.37 -5.46
N PHE A 117 14.07 -3.32 -4.64
CA PHE A 117 13.60 -3.39 -3.26
C PHE A 117 12.10 -3.73 -3.18
N ALA A 118 11.28 -3.07 -4.00
CA ALA A 118 9.84 -3.35 -4.09
C ALA A 118 9.57 -4.74 -4.70
N HIS A 119 10.32 -5.12 -5.72
CA HIS A 119 10.20 -6.40 -6.42
C HIS A 119 10.42 -7.59 -5.48
N GLU A 120 11.52 -7.62 -4.74
CA GLU A 120 11.85 -8.74 -3.87
C GLU A 120 10.88 -8.86 -2.69
N MET A 121 10.46 -7.73 -2.12
CA MET A 121 9.38 -7.73 -1.14
C MET A 121 8.09 -8.26 -1.75
N GLY A 122 7.82 -7.96 -3.03
CA GLY A 122 6.71 -8.53 -3.79
C GLY A 122 6.67 -10.05 -3.77
N HIS A 123 7.82 -10.71 -3.91
CA HIS A 123 7.92 -12.17 -3.75
C HIS A 123 7.55 -12.61 -2.34
N ASN A 124 8.12 -11.98 -1.30
CA ASN A 124 7.75 -12.31 0.09
C ASN A 124 6.24 -12.14 0.34
N MET A 125 5.57 -11.25 -0.39
CA MET A 125 4.14 -11.00 -0.29
C MET A 125 3.28 -11.80 -1.29
N GLY A 126 3.90 -12.71 -2.05
CA GLY A 126 3.23 -13.72 -2.86
C GLY A 126 3.01 -13.37 -4.33
N SER A 127 3.67 -12.31 -4.82
CA SER A 127 3.73 -11.99 -6.25
C SER A 127 4.84 -12.77 -6.94
N HIS A 128 4.57 -13.23 -8.16
CA HIS A 128 5.52 -13.84 -9.08
C HIS A 128 5.78 -12.88 -10.25
N HIS A 129 6.76 -13.21 -11.08
CA HIS A 129 7.08 -12.55 -12.33
C HIS A 129 5.89 -12.51 -13.30
N ASP A 130 6.08 -11.94 -14.48
CA ASP A 130 5.10 -12.13 -15.55
C ASP A 130 5.07 -13.59 -16.02
N HIS A 131 3.96 -14.01 -16.65
CA HIS A 131 3.72 -15.40 -17.04
C HIS A 131 4.81 -16.03 -17.91
N ALA A 132 5.51 -15.25 -18.73
CA ALA A 132 6.59 -15.78 -19.58
C ALA A 132 7.87 -16.13 -18.78
N ASN A 133 7.98 -15.60 -17.56
CA ASN A 133 9.18 -15.70 -16.72
C ASN A 133 8.91 -16.26 -15.32
N ALA A 134 7.67 -16.67 -15.06
CA ALA A 134 7.30 -17.41 -13.87
C ALA A 134 7.48 -18.92 -14.09
N ASP A 135 8.12 -19.59 -13.14
CA ASP A 135 8.35 -21.03 -13.13
C ASP A 135 7.30 -21.80 -12.30
N SER A 136 6.42 -21.07 -11.62
CA SER A 136 5.47 -21.59 -10.66
C SER A 136 4.32 -20.60 -10.46
N LYS A 137 3.32 -21.01 -9.67
CA LYS A 137 2.20 -20.13 -9.32
C LYS A 137 2.63 -19.08 -8.28
N GLY A 138 2.07 -17.88 -8.37
CA GLY A 138 2.01 -16.98 -7.22
C GLY A 138 0.93 -17.40 -6.20
N VAL A 139 0.71 -16.58 -5.17
CA VAL A 139 -0.23 -16.89 -4.07
C VAL A 139 -1.68 -17.02 -4.54
N TYR A 140 -2.07 -16.21 -5.53
CA TYR A 140 -3.33 -16.29 -6.27
C TYR A 140 -3.08 -16.46 -7.77
N PRO A 141 -4.05 -16.98 -8.55
CA PRO A 141 -3.92 -17.19 -10.00
C PRO A 141 -3.59 -15.94 -10.84
N TYR A 142 -3.76 -14.74 -10.29
CA TYR A 142 -3.48 -13.46 -10.94
C TYR A 142 -2.23 -12.75 -10.40
N SER A 143 -1.43 -13.40 -9.54
CA SER A 143 -0.31 -12.76 -8.83
C SER A 143 0.94 -12.59 -9.69
N PHE A 144 0.80 -12.10 -10.91
CA PHE A 144 1.85 -12.01 -11.91
C PHE A 144 2.11 -10.56 -12.33
N GLY A 145 3.36 -10.27 -12.65
CA GLY A 145 3.76 -9.05 -13.33
C GLY A 145 3.14 -8.94 -14.74
N TYR A 146 3.27 -7.76 -15.35
CA TYR A 146 2.72 -7.50 -16.67
C TYR A 146 3.72 -6.75 -17.55
N GLN A 147 3.88 -7.24 -18.78
CA GLN A 147 4.62 -6.56 -19.84
C GLN A 147 3.62 -5.94 -20.80
N SER A 148 3.84 -4.68 -21.18
CA SER A 148 2.98 -4.01 -22.19
C SER A 148 2.98 -4.79 -23.52
N PRO A 149 1.84 -4.85 -24.23
CA PRO A 149 1.78 -5.53 -25.53
C PRO A 149 2.78 -4.97 -26.55
N ALA A 150 2.97 -3.65 -26.55
CA ALA A 150 3.95 -2.96 -27.38
C ALA A 150 5.41 -3.12 -26.91
N LYS A 151 5.65 -3.79 -25.77
CA LYS A 151 6.97 -4.01 -25.16
C LYS A 151 7.78 -2.72 -24.94
N VAL A 152 7.11 -1.65 -24.53
CA VAL A 152 7.74 -0.35 -24.24
C VAL A 152 7.92 -0.11 -22.74
N TRP A 153 7.04 -0.68 -21.92
CA TRP A 153 7.14 -0.69 -20.47
C TRP A 153 6.72 -2.04 -19.86
N ARG A 154 7.05 -2.22 -18.58
CA ARG A 154 6.69 -3.38 -17.76
C ARG A 154 6.47 -2.98 -16.29
N THR A 155 5.62 -3.72 -15.58
CA THR A 155 5.36 -3.50 -14.15
C THR A 155 6.47 -4.07 -13.28
N ILE A 156 6.47 -3.73 -11.99
CA ILE A 156 7.56 -4.03 -11.04
C ILE A 156 7.97 -5.50 -11.06
N MET A 157 7.02 -6.44 -11.03
CA MET A 157 7.32 -7.87 -11.00
C MET A 157 7.76 -8.44 -12.35
N ALA A 158 7.52 -7.75 -13.46
CA ALA A 158 7.84 -8.30 -14.77
C ALA A 158 9.34 -8.23 -15.09
N TYR A 159 9.81 -9.24 -15.81
CA TYR A 159 11.15 -9.32 -16.41
C TYR A 159 11.24 -8.44 -17.66
N ASN A 160 12.46 -8.20 -18.14
CA ASN A 160 12.65 -7.35 -19.31
C ASN A 160 12.07 -8.05 -20.55
N CYS A 161 11.41 -7.28 -21.41
CA CYS A 161 10.64 -7.84 -22.52
C CYS A 161 11.56 -8.54 -23.53
N ALA A 162 11.28 -9.80 -23.84
CA ALA A 162 12.11 -10.57 -24.76
C ALA A 162 12.22 -9.91 -26.15
N GLY A 163 13.44 -9.84 -26.67
CA GLY A 163 13.78 -9.27 -27.99
C GLY A 163 13.85 -7.74 -28.04
N THR A 164 13.63 -7.04 -26.93
CA THR A 164 13.78 -5.58 -26.83
C THR A 164 14.11 -5.17 -25.38
N SER A 165 14.17 -3.87 -25.10
CA SER A 165 14.18 -3.35 -23.73
C SER A 165 12.87 -2.62 -23.47
N CYS A 166 12.24 -2.95 -22.35
CA CYS A 166 11.04 -2.26 -21.90
C CYS A 166 11.27 -1.71 -20.50
N THR A 167 10.93 -0.44 -20.34
CA THR A 167 11.20 0.32 -19.11
C THR A 167 10.39 -0.26 -17.97
N ARG A 168 11.04 -0.60 -16.85
CA ARG A 168 10.31 -0.93 -15.63
C ARG A 168 9.75 0.35 -15.03
N ILE A 169 8.43 0.46 -15.00
CA ILE A 169 7.73 1.59 -14.38
C ILE A 169 7.46 1.28 -12.91
N ASN A 170 7.36 2.31 -12.07
CA ASN A 170 7.03 2.16 -10.65
C ASN A 170 5.53 1.87 -10.43
N TYR A 171 5.03 0.84 -11.09
CA TYR A 171 3.64 0.40 -11.03
C TYR A 171 3.59 -1.12 -10.89
N TRP A 172 2.61 -1.59 -10.15
CA TRP A 172 2.24 -3.00 -10.04
C TRP A 172 1.15 -3.31 -11.06
N SER A 173 1.04 -4.57 -11.49
CA SER A 173 -0.01 -4.94 -12.43
C SER A 173 -1.39 -4.71 -11.80
N ASN A 174 -2.24 -4.00 -12.54
CA ASN A 174 -3.60 -3.64 -12.17
C ASN A 174 -4.42 -3.50 -13.47
N PRO A 175 -5.35 -4.44 -13.74
CA PRO A 175 -6.15 -4.44 -14.97
C PRO A 175 -7.18 -3.31 -15.04
N GLY A 176 -7.44 -2.60 -13.93
CA GLY A 176 -8.36 -1.47 -13.87
C GLY A 176 -7.68 -0.10 -14.02
N LEU A 177 -6.35 -0.06 -14.17
CA LEU A 177 -5.57 1.18 -14.17
C LEU A 177 -4.78 1.33 -15.49
N PRO A 178 -4.95 2.45 -16.21
CA PRO A 178 -4.13 2.74 -17.39
C PRO A 178 -2.71 3.17 -17.00
N SER A 179 -1.74 2.76 -17.80
CA SER A 179 -0.34 3.15 -17.64
C SER A 179 -0.11 4.62 -17.93
N PRO A 180 0.84 5.27 -17.22
CA PRO A 180 1.28 6.61 -17.58
C PRO A 180 1.87 6.63 -19.00
N GLY A 181 1.50 7.62 -19.80
CA GLY A 181 2.07 7.84 -21.12
C GLY A 181 1.38 7.08 -22.25
N THR A 182 1.15 5.76 -22.13
CA THR A 182 0.51 4.99 -23.22
C THR A 182 -1.00 4.84 -23.04
N GLY A 183 -1.52 4.90 -21.81
CA GLY A 183 -2.95 4.73 -21.53
C GLY A 183 -3.45 3.28 -21.64
N GLU A 184 -2.57 2.34 -22.00
CA GLU A 184 -2.87 0.91 -22.02
C GLU A 184 -3.06 0.38 -20.60
N LEU A 185 -3.99 -0.57 -20.41
CA LEU A 185 -4.22 -1.18 -19.11
C LEU A 185 -2.98 -1.94 -18.61
N MET A 186 -2.70 -1.82 -17.32
CA MET A 186 -1.52 -2.41 -16.69
C MET A 186 -1.75 -3.82 -16.18
N GLY A 187 -2.52 -4.65 -16.86
CA GLY A 187 -2.78 -6.01 -16.41
C GLY A 187 -3.88 -6.71 -17.17
N VAL A 188 -4.19 -7.92 -16.72
CA VAL A 188 -5.28 -8.75 -17.27
C VAL A 188 -6.14 -9.25 -16.11
N ALA A 189 -7.43 -8.94 -16.15
CA ALA A 189 -8.37 -9.34 -15.10
C ALA A 189 -8.68 -10.84 -15.13
N GLY A 190 -9.18 -11.36 -14.01
CA GLY A 190 -9.68 -12.73 -13.88
C GLY A 190 -8.66 -13.68 -13.24
N THR A 191 -8.84 -14.97 -13.48
CA THR A 191 -8.01 -16.05 -12.89
C THR A 191 -7.48 -17.02 -13.95
N GLY A 192 -7.57 -16.63 -15.23
CA GLY A 192 -7.10 -17.42 -16.35
C GLY A 192 -5.57 -17.45 -16.48
N PRO A 193 -5.03 -18.19 -17.45
CA PRO A 193 -3.58 -18.40 -17.63
C PRO A 193 -2.79 -17.15 -18.02
N THR A 194 -3.46 -16.02 -18.29
CA THR A 194 -2.83 -14.74 -18.61
C THR A 194 -3.11 -13.66 -17.57
N ALA A 195 -3.84 -13.98 -16.49
CA ALA A 195 -4.27 -13.01 -15.50
C ALA A 195 -3.07 -12.38 -14.77
N ALA A 196 -3.05 -11.05 -14.66
CA ALA A 196 -1.97 -10.29 -14.08
C ALA A 196 -2.53 -9.08 -13.32
N ASP A 197 -2.57 -9.19 -12.00
CA ASP A 197 -3.14 -8.23 -11.05
C ASP A 197 -2.44 -8.34 -9.68
N ASN A 198 -1.17 -7.96 -9.62
CA ASN A 198 -0.44 -7.88 -8.36
C ASN A 198 -1.09 -6.88 -7.38
N HIS A 199 -1.84 -5.88 -7.87
CA HIS A 199 -2.61 -4.98 -7.02
C HIS A 199 -3.57 -5.75 -6.11
N SER A 200 -4.38 -6.64 -6.69
CA SER A 200 -5.30 -7.49 -5.92
C SER A 200 -4.55 -8.47 -5.03
N SER A 201 -3.42 -9.02 -5.50
CA SER A 201 -2.62 -9.95 -4.70
C SER A 201 -2.04 -9.32 -3.45
N LEU A 202 -1.38 -8.17 -3.59
CA LEU A 202 -0.77 -7.45 -2.47
C LEU A 202 -1.83 -6.98 -1.47
N ASN A 203 -2.98 -6.51 -1.96
CA ASN A 203 -4.12 -6.19 -1.10
C ASN A 203 -4.65 -7.43 -0.36
N GLY A 204 -4.70 -8.59 -1.01
CA GLY A 204 -5.15 -9.85 -0.39
C GLY A 204 -4.18 -10.41 0.65
N THR A 205 -2.87 -10.21 0.49
CA THR A 205 -1.84 -10.72 1.41
C THR A 205 -1.46 -9.76 2.52
N ALA A 206 -1.79 -8.48 2.38
CA ALA A 206 -1.40 -7.40 3.30
C ALA A 206 -1.67 -7.74 4.78
N PHE A 207 -2.85 -8.25 5.12
CA PHE A 207 -3.19 -8.55 6.51
C PHE A 207 -2.35 -9.71 7.06
N THR A 208 -2.14 -10.76 6.29
CA THR A 208 -1.30 -11.90 6.72
C THR A 208 0.13 -11.45 6.94
N VAL A 209 0.69 -10.66 6.02
CA VAL A 209 2.07 -10.20 6.07
C VAL A 209 2.29 -9.22 7.21
N ALA A 210 1.37 -8.26 7.41
CA ALA A 210 1.44 -7.29 8.52
C ALA A 210 1.21 -7.89 9.91
N ASN A 211 0.94 -9.20 9.99
CA ASN A 211 0.84 -9.97 11.23
C ASN A 211 1.95 -11.01 11.36
N PHE A 212 3.02 -10.94 10.55
CA PHE A 212 4.20 -11.78 10.77
C PHE A 212 4.88 -11.42 12.08
N ARG A 213 4.85 -10.16 12.50
CA ARG A 213 5.25 -9.73 13.84
C ARG A 213 4.23 -8.80 14.46
N GLN A 214 4.20 -8.77 15.79
CA GLN A 214 3.43 -7.76 16.52
C GLN A 214 4.09 -6.39 16.33
N ALA A 215 3.29 -5.40 15.96
CA ALA A 215 3.79 -4.05 15.75
C ALA A 215 4.33 -3.47 17.06
N VAL A 216 5.61 -3.06 17.05
CA VAL A 216 6.20 -2.31 18.15
C VAL A 216 5.95 -0.82 17.91
N VAL A 217 5.11 -0.22 18.75
CA VAL A 217 4.87 1.23 18.75
C VAL A 217 5.93 1.88 19.63
N THR A 218 6.86 2.61 19.04
CA THR A 218 7.78 3.45 19.80
C THR A 218 6.99 4.61 20.40
N THR A 219 6.49 4.43 21.61
CA THR A 219 6.03 5.56 22.44
C THR A 219 7.25 6.42 22.69
N THR A 220 7.33 7.57 22.01
CA THR A 220 8.29 8.60 22.40
C THR A 220 7.81 9.14 23.74
N SER A 221 8.31 8.54 24.82
CA SER A 221 8.09 8.99 26.19
C SER A 221 8.68 10.39 26.34
N THR A 222 7.87 11.40 26.03
CA THR A 222 8.11 12.74 26.58
C THR A 222 7.72 12.66 28.04
N SER A 223 8.72 12.55 28.91
CA SER A 223 8.52 12.59 30.36
C SER A 223 7.98 13.97 30.75
N THR A 224 6.68 14.08 30.93
CA THR A 224 6.09 15.10 31.80
C THR A 224 5.33 14.36 32.88
N SER A 225 5.96 14.24 34.04
CA SER A 225 5.34 13.77 35.27
C SER A 225 4.16 14.66 35.63
N THR A 226 2.93 14.16 35.50
CA THR A 226 1.86 14.53 36.44
C THR A 226 0.91 13.34 36.61
N THR A 227 0.93 12.81 37.82
CA THR A 227 0.06 11.80 38.41
C THR A 227 -1.42 12.10 38.13
N THR A 228 -2.15 11.17 37.51
CA THR A 228 -3.53 10.78 37.91
C THR A 228 -3.85 9.42 37.26
N THR A 229 -4.36 8.53 38.11
CA THR A 229 -4.86 7.17 37.89
C THR A 229 -5.96 7.04 36.82
N VAL A 230 -5.96 5.93 36.06
CA VAL A 230 -7.09 5.01 35.72
C VAL A 230 -6.68 4.04 34.59
N ALA A 231 -7.12 2.77 34.67
CA ALA A 231 -6.90 1.66 33.71
C ALA A 231 -8.10 1.50 32.72
N PRO A 232 -8.20 0.45 31.88
CA PRO A 232 -7.41 0.14 30.67
C PRO A 232 -8.30 0.04 29.40
N SER A 233 -7.81 0.47 28.22
CA SER A 233 -8.40 0.25 26.88
C SER A 233 -7.37 0.81 25.86
N GLY A 234 -6.87 0.10 24.85
CA GLY A 234 -7.61 -0.35 23.67
C GLY A 234 -7.30 0.59 22.49
N SER A 235 -6.70 0.04 21.41
CA SER A 235 -6.67 0.58 20.03
C SER A 235 -6.05 1.96 19.73
N GLY A 236 -5.15 2.05 18.72
CA GLY A 236 -4.97 3.31 17.98
C GLY A 236 -3.63 3.49 17.28
N GLY A 237 -3.65 3.38 15.95
CA GLY A 237 -2.52 3.66 15.06
C GLY A 237 -2.27 5.16 14.81
N GLY A 238 -1.12 5.44 14.18
CA GLY A 238 -0.79 6.76 13.64
C GLY A 238 -0.81 6.73 12.11
N GLY A 239 -1.97 7.01 11.51
CA GLY A 239 -2.13 7.09 10.05
C GLY A 239 -3.54 7.52 9.58
N VAL A 240 -3.84 8.83 9.66
CA VAL A 240 -4.85 9.55 8.83
C VAL A 240 -6.25 8.94 8.63
N ASP A 241 -6.87 8.42 9.69
CA ASP A 241 -8.25 7.93 9.71
C ASP A 241 -9.32 9.02 9.74
N CYS A 242 -10.50 8.81 9.15
CA CYS A 242 -11.68 9.59 9.54
C CYS A 242 -12.22 9.05 10.87
N PHE A 243 -11.54 9.36 11.98
CA PHE A 243 -11.77 8.77 13.31
C PHE A 243 -13.24 8.59 13.71
N ILE A 244 -14.07 9.64 13.63
CA ILE A 244 -15.50 9.57 14.01
C ILE A 244 -16.29 8.66 13.06
N ALA A 245 -16.07 8.78 11.74
CA ALA A 245 -16.80 7.97 10.77
C ALA A 245 -16.36 6.49 10.83
N THR A 246 -15.06 6.22 10.98
CA THR A 246 -14.54 4.86 11.17
C THR A 246 -15.02 4.24 12.49
N ALA A 247 -15.09 5.01 13.57
CA ALA A 247 -15.65 4.54 14.83
C ALA A 247 -17.14 4.19 14.72
N ALA A 248 -17.92 4.98 13.97
CA ALA A 248 -19.35 4.76 13.77
C ALA A 248 -19.66 3.60 12.81
N TYR A 249 -18.99 3.52 11.66
CA TYR A 249 -19.26 2.52 10.62
C TYR A 249 -18.42 1.24 10.76
N GLY A 250 -17.42 1.23 11.63
CA GLY A 250 -16.65 0.05 11.99
C GLY A 250 -15.58 -0.37 10.98
N SER A 251 -15.49 0.29 9.82
CA SER A 251 -14.46 0.02 8.83
C SER A 251 -14.00 1.30 8.13
N TYR A 252 -12.69 1.41 7.92
CA TYR A 252 -12.08 2.46 7.10
C TYR A 252 -12.50 2.38 5.61
N LEU A 253 -12.89 1.18 5.17
CA LEU A 253 -13.32 0.87 3.81
C LEU A 253 -14.84 0.88 3.66
N ASP A 254 -15.59 1.25 4.70
CA ASP A 254 -17.04 1.40 4.59
C ASP A 254 -17.38 2.45 3.52
N PRO A 255 -18.36 2.20 2.62
CA PRO A 255 -18.71 3.12 1.54
C PRO A 255 -18.99 4.55 2.02
N HIS A 256 -19.63 4.71 3.18
CA HIS A 256 -19.93 6.02 3.76
C HIS A 256 -18.67 6.75 4.24
N VAL A 257 -17.72 6.00 4.82
CA VAL A 257 -16.41 6.52 5.25
C VAL A 257 -15.57 6.93 4.04
N VAL A 258 -15.63 6.15 2.96
CA VAL A 258 -14.94 6.46 1.69
C VAL A 258 -15.47 7.76 1.06
N VAL A 259 -16.79 8.00 1.08
CA VAL A 259 -17.38 9.26 0.59
C VAL A 259 -16.83 10.46 1.35
N LEU A 260 -16.80 10.41 2.68
CA LEU A 260 -16.26 11.50 3.52
C LEU A 260 -14.75 11.71 3.32
N ARG A 261 -13.98 10.62 3.14
CA ARG A 261 -12.55 10.68 2.85
C ARG A 261 -12.26 11.32 1.49
N ASN A 262 -12.99 10.92 0.45
CA ASN A 262 -12.87 11.52 -0.87
C ASN A 262 -13.23 13.01 -0.85
N PHE A 263 -14.24 13.40 -0.06
CA PHE A 263 -14.58 14.81 0.13
C PHE A 263 -13.46 15.59 0.81
N ARG A 264 -12.88 15.04 1.88
CA ARG A 264 -11.70 15.61 2.55
C ARG A 264 -10.55 15.82 1.56
N ASP A 265 -10.23 14.79 0.78
CA ASP A 265 -9.04 14.79 -0.08
C ASP A 265 -9.21 15.69 -1.32
N ARG A 266 -10.41 15.72 -1.90
CA ARG A 266 -10.68 16.47 -3.15
C ARG A 266 -11.09 17.92 -2.92
N TYR A 267 -11.69 18.24 -1.77
CA TYR A 267 -12.25 19.58 -1.53
C TYR A 267 -11.71 20.28 -0.29
N LEU A 268 -11.43 19.58 0.82
CA LEU A 268 -10.93 20.22 2.04
C LEU A 268 -9.42 20.42 2.02
N GLN A 269 -8.66 19.48 1.46
CA GLN A 269 -7.20 19.56 1.41
C GLN A 269 -6.66 20.51 0.32
N THR A 270 -7.54 21.03 -0.55
CA THR A 270 -7.14 21.89 -1.67
C THR A 270 -7.04 23.37 -1.31
N ASN A 271 -7.45 23.78 -0.11
CA ASN A 271 -7.44 25.17 0.34
C ASN A 271 -7.08 25.30 1.83
N LYS A 272 -6.48 26.45 2.21
CA LYS A 272 -5.98 26.69 3.59
C LYS A 272 -7.06 26.55 4.67
N PRO A 273 -8.30 27.08 4.50
CA PRO A 273 -9.35 26.89 5.50
C PRO A 273 -9.72 25.42 5.70
N GLY A 274 -9.85 24.65 4.62
CA GLY A 274 -10.15 23.22 4.69
C GLY A 274 -9.01 22.42 5.33
N GLN A 275 -7.74 22.74 5.03
CA GLN A 275 -6.58 22.14 5.70
C GLN A 275 -6.57 22.43 7.21
N TYR A 276 -6.90 23.66 7.63
CA TYR A 276 -7.03 24.02 9.05
C TYR A 276 -8.17 23.24 9.74
N PHE A 277 -9.34 23.16 9.11
CA PHE A 277 -10.46 22.37 9.62
C PHE A 277 -10.08 20.90 9.79
N VAL A 278 -9.45 20.31 8.76
CA VAL A 278 -9.00 18.92 8.81
C VAL A 278 -7.98 18.74 9.94
N ARG A 279 -7.00 19.64 10.06
CA ARG A 279 -6.01 19.59 11.15
C ARG A 279 -6.67 19.66 12.54
N TRP A 280 -7.63 20.56 12.74
CA TRP A 280 -8.39 20.65 13.97
C TRP A 280 -9.18 19.36 14.23
N TYR A 281 -9.85 18.82 13.22
CA TYR A 281 -10.57 17.56 13.32
C TYR A 281 -9.63 16.43 13.78
N TYR A 282 -8.47 16.27 13.15
CA TYR A 282 -7.49 15.23 13.51
C TYR A 282 -6.95 15.36 14.94
N ASN A 283 -6.81 16.60 15.44
CA ASN A 283 -6.29 16.84 16.78
C ASN A 283 -7.34 16.65 17.89
N ASN A 284 -8.63 16.89 17.60
CA ASN A 284 -9.69 16.94 18.62
C ASN A 284 -10.68 15.76 18.55
N SER A 285 -10.78 15.07 17.42
CA SER A 285 -11.72 13.96 17.25
C SER A 285 -11.32 12.60 17.85
N PRO A 286 -10.04 12.26 18.12
CA PRO A 286 -9.70 10.92 18.63
C PRO A 286 -10.39 10.52 19.95
N PRO A 287 -10.45 11.37 21.00
CA PRO A 287 -11.14 11.00 22.24
C PRO A 287 -12.65 10.76 22.02
N VAL A 288 -13.26 11.56 21.15
CA VAL A 288 -14.69 11.43 20.81
C VAL A 288 -14.94 10.15 20.00
N ALA A 289 -14.04 9.82 19.09
CA ALA A 289 -14.12 8.58 18.30
C ALA A 289 -14.02 7.33 19.18
N GLU A 290 -13.23 7.38 20.26
CA GLU A 290 -13.15 6.24 21.19
C GLU A 290 -14.44 6.04 21.98
N LEU A 291 -15.04 7.12 22.49
CA LEU A 291 -16.36 7.08 23.12
C LEU A 291 -17.44 6.48 22.19
N ILE A 292 -17.40 6.83 20.91
CA ILE A 292 -18.31 6.28 19.90
C ILE A 292 -18.05 4.79 19.67
N ARG A 293 -16.78 4.37 19.64
CA ARG A 293 -16.39 2.98 19.33
C ARG A 293 -16.86 1.98 20.38
N GLU A 294 -16.85 2.39 21.64
CA GLU A 294 -17.23 1.56 22.79
C GLU A 294 -18.75 1.53 23.05
N ASN A 295 -19.55 2.38 22.37
CA ASN A 295 -20.98 2.53 22.65
C ASN A 295 -21.86 2.44 21.38
N GLU A 296 -22.62 1.35 21.24
CA GLU A 296 -23.50 1.12 20.09
C GLU A 296 -24.59 2.20 19.91
N THR A 297 -25.11 2.79 20.99
CA THR A 297 -26.08 3.89 20.88
C THR A 297 -25.43 5.13 20.27
N LEU A 298 -24.20 5.47 20.69
CA LEU A 298 -23.45 6.58 20.09
C LEU A 298 -23.07 6.31 18.64
N ARG A 299 -22.78 5.05 18.26
CA ARG A 299 -22.59 4.68 16.84
C ARG A 299 -23.83 4.95 16.01
N ILE A 300 -25.01 4.52 16.48
CA ILE A 300 -26.28 4.74 15.78
C ILE A 300 -26.56 6.24 15.63
N ILE A 301 -26.42 7.02 16.71
CA ILE A 301 -26.60 8.47 16.67
C ILE A 301 -25.64 9.11 15.68
N THR A 302 -24.36 8.72 15.71
CA THR A 302 -23.34 9.25 14.79
C THR A 302 -23.66 8.90 13.33
N ARG A 303 -24.11 7.67 13.05
CA ARG A 303 -24.57 7.28 11.70
C ARG A 303 -25.74 8.14 11.24
N VAL A 304 -26.74 8.34 12.10
CA VAL A 304 -27.92 9.18 11.78
C VAL A 304 -27.50 10.63 11.48
N LEU A 305 -26.56 11.20 12.25
CA LEU A 305 -26.06 12.55 12.05
C LEU A 305 -25.19 12.70 10.79
N LEU A 306 -24.37 11.71 10.46
CA LEU A 306 -23.48 11.75 9.30
C LEU A 306 -24.21 11.44 7.99
N THR A 307 -25.25 10.60 8.03
CA THR A 307 -25.99 10.16 6.84
C THR A 307 -26.48 11.32 5.96
N PRO A 308 -27.14 12.38 6.45
CA PRO A 308 -27.57 13.49 5.58
C PRO A 308 -26.39 14.23 4.94
N VAL A 309 -25.25 14.36 5.63
CA VAL A 309 -24.03 14.97 5.09
C VAL A 309 -23.44 14.09 3.98
N ILE A 310 -23.40 12.77 4.19
CA ILE A 310 -22.93 11.81 3.20
C ILE A 310 -23.79 11.85 1.94
N LEU A 311 -25.12 11.85 2.09
CA LEU A 311 -26.05 11.95 0.96
C LEU A 311 -25.88 13.28 0.22
N ALA A 312 -25.72 14.39 0.93
CA ALA A 312 -25.50 15.70 0.31
C ALA A 312 -24.19 15.73 -0.52
N ILE A 313 -23.12 15.11 -0.02
CA ILE A 313 -21.83 14.99 -0.74
C ILE A 313 -21.98 14.05 -1.95
N GLN A 314 -22.59 12.89 -1.75
CA GLN A 314 -22.68 11.84 -2.77
C GLN A 314 -23.54 12.27 -3.96
N TYR A 315 -24.64 12.99 -3.72
CA TYR A 315 -25.58 13.41 -4.76
C TYR A 315 -25.40 14.86 -5.23
N SER A 316 -24.44 15.61 -4.69
CA SER A 316 -24.20 17.02 -5.06
C SER A 316 -23.95 17.20 -6.57
N THR A 317 -23.15 16.33 -7.19
CA THR A 317 -22.87 16.38 -8.63
C THR A 317 -24.11 16.04 -9.47
N PHE A 318 -24.96 15.14 -8.99
CA PHE A 318 -26.22 14.78 -9.64
C PHE A 318 -27.21 15.96 -9.61
N PHE A 319 -27.39 16.62 -8.46
CA PHE A 319 -28.24 17.81 -8.37
C PHE A 319 -27.76 18.97 -9.26
N VAL A 320 -26.44 19.22 -9.32
CA VAL A 320 -25.87 20.26 -10.21
C VAL A 320 -26.11 19.92 -11.68
N PHE A 321 -25.90 18.66 -12.08
CA PHE A 321 -26.13 18.22 -13.46
C PHE A 321 -27.60 18.36 -13.88
N PHE A 322 -28.55 17.91 -13.04
CA PHE A 322 -29.98 18.02 -13.34
C PHE A 322 -30.48 19.47 -13.29
N PHE A 323 -29.92 20.32 -12.43
CA PHE A 323 -30.25 21.75 -12.41
C PHE A 323 -29.78 22.46 -13.69
N ILE A 324 -28.57 22.16 -14.19
CA ILE A 324 -28.06 22.68 -15.46
C ILE A 324 -28.92 22.18 -16.63
N LEU A 325 -29.21 20.87 -16.67
CA LEU A 325 -30.04 20.27 -17.71
C LEU A 325 -31.45 20.89 -17.74
N PHE A 326 -32.07 21.06 -16.57
CA PHE A 326 -33.38 21.70 -16.43
C PHE A 326 -33.36 23.17 -16.87
N SER A 327 -32.33 23.93 -16.48
CA SER A 327 -32.15 25.32 -16.89
C SER A 327 -31.97 25.45 -18.41
N LEU A 328 -31.21 24.53 -19.03
CA LEU A 328 -31.06 24.48 -20.49
C LEU A 328 -32.37 24.14 -21.21
N ILE A 329 -33.16 23.21 -20.68
CA ILE A 329 -34.49 22.87 -21.22
C ILE A 329 -35.42 24.09 -21.15
N LEU A 330 -35.45 24.82 -20.03
CA LEU A 330 -36.24 26.04 -19.89
C LEU A 330 -35.81 27.14 -20.86
N ILE A 331 -34.51 27.33 -21.07
CA ILE A 331 -33.98 28.30 -22.05
C ILE A 331 -34.40 27.91 -23.47
N VAL A 332 -34.30 26.63 -23.84
CA VAL A 332 -34.72 26.14 -25.18
C VAL A 332 -36.22 26.32 -25.39
N LEU A 333 -37.05 26.03 -24.37
CA LEU A 333 -38.50 26.24 -24.43
C LEU A 333 -38.84 27.72 -24.58
N PHE A 334 -38.19 28.59 -23.81
CA PHE A 334 -38.36 30.04 -23.90
C PHE A 334 -37.98 30.59 -25.30
N LEU A 335 -36.84 30.16 -25.85
CA LEU A 335 -36.40 30.55 -27.19
C LEU A 335 -37.33 30.03 -28.30
N ARG A 336 -37.95 28.86 -28.11
CA ARG A 336 -38.97 28.33 -29.05
C ARG A 336 -40.26 29.13 -29.00
N VAL A 337 -40.72 29.56 -27.83
CA VAL A 337 -41.90 30.42 -27.68
C VAL A 337 -41.67 31.77 -28.35
N GLN A 338 -40.50 32.39 -28.17
CA GLN A 338 -40.15 33.67 -28.82
C GLN A 338 -40.02 33.60 -30.35
N ARG A 339 -39.74 32.42 -30.93
CA ARG A 339 -39.66 32.24 -32.39
C ARG A 339 -41.00 31.87 -33.04
N GLY A 340 -42.02 31.55 -32.25
CA GLY A 340 -43.36 31.17 -32.70
C GLY A 340 -44.43 32.24 -32.46
N SER A 341 -44.05 33.44 -32.04
CA SER A 341 -44.90 34.64 -31.88
C SER A 341 -44.43 35.74 -32.83
#